data_AF-A0A7X8Z5G3-F1
#
_entry.id   AF-A0A7X8Z5G3-F1
#
_cell.length_a   1.000
_cell.length_b   1.000
_cell.length_c   1.000
_cell.angle_alpha   90.00
_cell.angle_beta   90.00
_cell.angle_gamma   90.00
#
_symmetry.space_group_name_H-M   'P 1'
#
loop_
_entity.id
_entity.type
_entity.pdbx_description
1 polymer ?
#
loop_
_entity_poly.entity_id
_entity_poly.type
_entity_poly.pdbx_seq_one_letter_code
_entity_poly.pdbx_strand_id
1 'polypeptide(L)'
;KLIRGNIAAVTDGILGPFFDEFRQLIQVDLFSLEQDRALGGLRMSIGKSLGRDVFLSYSRNLSTLSEEVWTLEGRLTLNLSLLGEYSTNQGWQWRIFYNIWF
;
A
#
# COMPACT_ATOMS: atom_id res chain seq x y z
N LYS A 1 -8.48 27.29 -11.36
CA LYS A 1 -8.65 27.14 -9.89
C LYS A 1 -10.08 26.66 -9.69
N LEU A 2 -10.31 25.60 -8.90
CA LEU A 2 -11.49 24.70 -8.86
C LEU A 2 -11.24 23.41 -9.68
N ILE A 3 -11.59 22.25 -9.11
CA ILE A 3 -11.32 20.87 -9.57
C ILE A 3 -9.90 20.31 -9.27
N ARG A 4 -9.31 20.63 -8.11
CA ARG A 4 -8.12 19.91 -7.58
C ARG A 4 -8.25 19.40 -6.14
N GLY A 5 -9.39 19.65 -5.49
CA GLY A 5 -9.64 19.24 -4.09
C GLY A 5 -10.67 18.12 -3.92
N ASN A 6 -11.24 17.57 -5.00
CA ASN A 6 -12.42 16.71 -4.89
C ASN A 6 -12.15 15.22 -5.08
N ILE A 7 -11.07 14.79 -5.74
CA ILE A 7 -10.89 13.35 -6.02
C ILE A 7 -10.53 12.58 -4.74
N ALA A 8 -9.62 13.10 -3.91
CA ALA A 8 -9.31 12.48 -2.62
C ALA A 8 -10.52 12.44 -1.66
N ALA A 9 -11.37 13.48 -1.67
CA ALA A 9 -12.56 13.55 -0.81
C ALA A 9 -13.75 12.72 -1.33
N VAL A 10 -13.86 12.52 -2.64
CA VAL A 10 -14.94 11.70 -3.25
C VAL A 10 -14.66 10.20 -3.10
N THR A 11 -13.40 9.77 -3.06
CA THR A 11 -13.02 8.40 -2.68
C THR A 11 -13.42 8.04 -1.25
N ASP A 12 -13.22 8.95 -0.28
CA ASP A 12 -13.57 8.69 1.13
C ASP A 12 -15.07 8.80 1.41
N GLY A 13 -15.81 9.65 0.69
CA GLY A 13 -17.23 9.90 0.98
C GLY A 13 -18.23 8.95 0.31
N ILE A 14 -18.01 8.55 -0.94
CA ILE A 14 -19.00 7.81 -1.75
C ILE A 14 -18.55 6.36 -2.03
N LEU A 15 -17.24 6.12 -2.16
CA LEU A 15 -16.69 4.81 -2.48
C LEU A 15 -16.09 4.07 -1.28
N GLY A 16 -15.92 4.73 -0.13
CA GLY A 16 -15.44 4.12 1.11
C GLY A 16 -16.21 2.84 1.48
N PRO A 17 -17.56 2.89 1.59
CA PRO A 17 -18.37 1.70 1.91
C PRO A 17 -18.22 0.58 0.87
N PHE A 18 -18.12 0.91 -0.42
CA PHE A 18 -17.90 -0.06 -1.48
C PHE A 18 -16.54 -0.76 -1.34
N PHE A 19 -15.48 0.01 -1.07
CA PHE A 19 -14.15 -0.56 -0.86
C PHE A 19 -14.07 -1.40 0.41
N ASP A 20 -14.83 -1.04 1.45
CA ASP A 20 -14.95 -1.85 2.66
C ASP A 20 -15.63 -3.20 2.39
N GLU A 21 -16.76 -3.21 1.67
CA GLU A 21 -17.44 -4.44 1.28
C GLU A 21 -16.57 -5.31 0.34
N PHE A 22 -15.91 -4.69 -0.64
CA PHE A 22 -15.01 -5.39 -1.54
C PHE A 22 -13.86 -6.04 -0.78
N ARG A 23 -13.24 -5.29 0.15
CA ARG A 23 -12.16 -5.77 1.01
C ARG A 23 -12.59 -6.98 1.85
N GLN A 24 -13.81 -6.96 2.37
CA GLN A 24 -14.39 -8.10 3.10
C GLN A 24 -14.61 -9.32 2.18
N LEU A 25 -15.09 -9.11 0.96
CA LEU A 25 -15.35 -10.18 -0.01
C LEU A 25 -14.06 -10.93 -0.40
N ILE A 26 -12.99 -10.19 -0.69
CA ILE A 26 -11.70 -10.77 -1.09
C ILE A 26 -10.79 -11.10 0.10
N GLN A 27 -11.25 -10.82 1.33
CA GLN A 27 -10.57 -11.12 2.59
C GLN A 27 -9.15 -10.55 2.66
N VAL A 28 -9.02 -9.24 2.43
CA VAL A 28 -7.76 -8.50 2.58
C VAL A 28 -7.89 -7.42 3.64
N ASP A 29 -6.79 -6.90 4.16
CA ASP A 29 -6.79 -5.88 5.21
C ASP A 29 -6.57 -4.47 4.65
N LEU A 30 -5.94 -4.39 3.47
CA LEU A 30 -5.73 -3.16 2.72
C LEU A 30 -6.28 -3.33 1.32
N PHE A 31 -7.10 -2.36 0.90
CA PHE A 31 -7.40 -2.12 -0.50
C PHE A 31 -7.53 -0.62 -0.70
N SER A 32 -6.72 -0.04 -1.59
CA SER A 32 -6.78 1.38 -1.92
C SER A 32 -6.56 1.63 -3.41
N LEU A 33 -7.14 2.71 -3.89
CA LEU A 33 -6.97 3.21 -5.25
C LEU A 33 -6.75 4.73 -5.17
N GLU A 34 -5.52 5.15 -5.41
CA GLU A 34 -5.07 6.52 -5.16
C GLU A 34 -4.44 7.12 -6.41
N GLN A 35 -4.57 8.43 -6.61
CA GLN A 35 -3.88 9.10 -7.72
C GLN A 35 -2.39 9.30 -7.38
N ASP A 36 -1.51 8.71 -8.18
CA ASP A 36 -0.06 8.86 -8.08
C ASP A 36 0.32 10.30 -8.49
N ARG A 37 0.79 11.09 -7.53
CA ARG A 37 1.14 12.50 -7.75
C ARG A 37 2.40 12.71 -8.60
N ALA A 38 3.27 11.71 -8.68
CA ALA A 38 4.51 11.80 -9.43
C ALA A 38 4.33 11.40 -10.89
N LEU A 39 3.56 10.34 -11.14
CA LEU A 39 3.40 9.73 -12.47
C LEU A 39 2.05 10.03 -13.14
N GLY A 40 1.11 10.66 -12.42
CA GLY A 40 -0.22 11.02 -12.91
C GLY A 40 -1.18 9.84 -13.11
N GLY A 41 -0.71 8.60 -12.97
CA GLY A 41 -1.51 7.38 -13.01
C GLY A 41 -2.30 7.10 -11.73
N LEU A 42 -3.16 6.09 -11.76
CA LEU A 42 -3.81 5.55 -10.55
C LEU A 42 -2.93 4.43 -9.98
N ARG A 43 -2.65 4.45 -8.68
CA ARG A 43 -2.00 3.37 -7.96
C ARG A 43 -3.05 2.55 -7.25
N MET A 44 -3.08 1.26 -7.52
CA MET A 44 -3.87 0.29 -6.77
C MET A 44 -2.97 -0.43 -5.78
N SER A 45 -3.42 -0.54 -4.54
CA SER A 45 -2.71 -1.25 -3.47
C SER A 45 -3.64 -2.27 -2.83
N ILE A 46 -3.13 -3.47 -2.59
CA ILE A 46 -3.81 -4.54 -1.89
C ILE A 46 -2.85 -5.13 -0.85
N GLY A 47 -3.34 -5.51 0.32
CA GLY A 47 -2.48 -6.07 1.35
C GLY A 47 -3.23 -6.87 2.39
N LYS A 48 -2.51 -7.80 3.02
CA LYS A 48 -3.04 -8.75 3.98
C LYS A 48 -2.02 -9.04 5.07
N SER A 49 -2.52 -9.12 6.30
CA SER A 49 -1.77 -9.53 7.46
C SER A 49 -1.66 -11.05 7.48
N LEU A 50 -0.44 -11.54 7.56
CA LEU A 50 -0.10 -12.95 7.69
C LEU A 50 0.19 -13.24 9.16
N GLY A 51 -0.86 -13.32 9.96
CA GLY A 51 -0.76 -13.39 11.42
C GLY A 51 -0.70 -12.00 12.06
N ARG A 52 -0.03 -11.89 13.23
CA ARG A 52 -0.04 -10.65 14.02
C ARG A 52 1.05 -9.66 13.63
N ASP A 53 2.18 -10.18 13.13
CA ASP A 53 3.42 -9.40 13.03
C ASP A 53 3.94 -9.28 11.60
N VAL A 54 3.26 -9.87 10.62
CA VAL A 54 3.69 -9.85 9.21
C VAL A 54 2.57 -9.28 8.35
N PHE A 55 2.91 -8.37 7.46
CA PHE A 55 2.02 -7.78 6.49
C PHE A 55 2.62 -7.89 5.09
N LEU A 56 1.86 -8.45 4.15
CA LEU A 56 2.22 -8.55 2.75
C LEU A 56 1.32 -7.60 1.96
N SER A 57 1.92 -6.75 1.13
CA SER A 57 1.17 -5.94 0.18
C SER A 57 1.76 -6.00 -1.22
N TYR A 58 0.88 -5.73 -2.17
CA TYR A 58 1.18 -5.56 -3.58
C TYR A 58 0.58 -4.22 -4.00
N SER A 59 1.37 -3.43 -4.71
CA SER A 59 0.89 -2.22 -5.33
C SER A 59 1.34 -2.14 -6.78
N ARG A 60 0.50 -1.54 -7.62
CA ARG A 60 0.83 -1.31 -9.02
C ARG A 60 0.32 0.03 -9.49
N ASN A 61 1.07 0.66 -10.39
CA ASN A 61 0.56 1.76 -11.18
C ASN A 61 -0.29 1.21 -12.34
N LEU A 62 -1.48 1.80 -12.55
CA LEU A 62 -2.44 1.45 -13.61
C LEU A 62 -2.22 2.29 -14.89
N SER A 63 -1.12 3.04 -14.98
CA SER A 63 -0.69 3.74 -16.18
C SER A 63 0.11 2.84 -17.13
N THR A 64 0.50 3.38 -18.29
CA THR A 64 1.33 2.68 -19.29
C THR A 64 2.73 2.32 -18.76
N LEU A 65 3.22 3.05 -17.77
CA LEU A 65 4.43 2.74 -17.01
C LEU A 65 4.02 1.93 -15.76
N SER A 66 3.70 0.66 -15.98
CA SER A 66 3.26 -0.27 -14.94
C SER A 66 4.45 -0.66 -14.06
N GLU A 67 4.75 0.15 -13.06
CA GLU A 67 5.63 -0.24 -11.96
C GLU A 67 4.82 -1.07 -10.95
N GLU A 68 5.32 -2.25 -10.65
CA GLU A 68 4.76 -3.18 -9.67
C GLU A 68 5.71 -3.27 -8.48
N VAL A 69 5.16 -3.21 -7.27
CA VAL A 69 5.90 -3.28 -6.03
C VAL A 69 5.26 -4.31 -5.11
N TRP A 70 6.04 -5.30 -4.71
CA TRP A 70 5.72 -6.22 -3.62
C TRP A 70 6.40 -5.75 -2.35
N THR A 71 5.67 -5.69 -1.25
CA THR A 71 6.19 -5.25 0.04
C THR A 71 5.87 -6.28 1.09
N LEU A 72 6.89 -6.72 1.82
CA LEU A 72 6.80 -7.60 2.97
C LEU A 72 7.31 -6.85 4.20
N GLU A 73 6.41 -6.54 5.12
CA GLU A 73 6.76 -5.94 6.41
C GLU A 73 6.63 -6.99 7.51
N GLY A 74 7.59 -7.03 8.41
CA GLY A 74 7.60 -7.96 9.53
C GLY A 74 8.15 -7.32 10.80
N ARG A 75 7.44 -7.45 11.92
CA ARG A 75 7.95 -7.14 13.24
C ARG A 75 8.60 -8.39 13.84
N LEU A 76 9.89 -8.33 14.11
CA LEU A 76 10.66 -9.45 14.67
C LEU A 76 10.65 -9.42 16.20
N THR A 77 10.74 -8.22 16.78
CA THR A 77 10.61 -7.97 18.22
C THR A 77 9.90 -6.63 18.45
N LEU A 78 9.65 -6.25 19.71
CA LEU A 78 9.08 -4.93 20.04
C LEU A 78 9.91 -3.75 19.49
N ASN A 79 11.22 -3.95 19.30
CA ASN A 79 12.15 -2.90 18.92
C ASN A 79 12.76 -3.12 17.52
N LEU A 80 12.43 -4.22 16.83
CA LEU A 80 13.04 -4.59 15.56
C LEU A 80 11.97 -4.92 14.52
N SER A 81 12.00 -4.22 13.39
CA SER A 81 11.20 -4.56 12.21
C SER A 81 12.04 -4.65 10.95
N LEU A 82 11.53 -5.39 9.98
CA LEU A 82 12.10 -5.65 8.67
C LEU A 82 11.09 -5.24 7.61
N LEU A 83 11.58 -4.59 6.56
CA LEU A 83 10.80 -4.24 5.38
C LEU A 83 11.57 -4.71 4.15
N GLY A 84 10.99 -5.67 3.43
CA GLY A 84 11.45 -6.11 2.13
C GLY A 84 10.56 -5.52 1.05
N GLU A 85 11.16 -4.93 0.03
CA GLU A 85 10.45 -4.41 -1.14
C GLU A 85 11.07 -5.01 -2.40
N TYR A 86 10.23 -5.37 -3.36
CA TYR A 86 10.66 -5.80 -4.68
C TYR A 86 9.90 -5.03 -5.73
N SER A 87 10.62 -4.41 -6.66
CA SER A 87 10.03 -3.87 -7.88
C SER A 87 10.78 -4.33 -9.12
N THR A 88 10.09 -4.36 -10.26
CA THR A 88 10.73 -4.70 -11.55
C THR A 88 11.86 -3.74 -11.92
N ASN A 89 11.75 -2.48 -11.49
CA ASN A 89 12.69 -1.42 -11.86
C ASN A 89 13.90 -1.34 -10.92
N GLN A 90 13.72 -1.66 -9.64
CA GLN A 90 14.76 -1.48 -8.61
C GLN A 90 15.27 -2.80 -8.03
N GLY A 91 14.63 -3.92 -8.33
CA GLY A 91 14.95 -5.22 -7.75
C GLY A 91 14.58 -5.30 -6.26
N TRP A 92 15.30 -6.14 -5.52
CA TRP A 92 15.08 -6.33 -4.08
C TRP A 92 15.74 -5.23 -3.26
N GLN A 93 15.01 -4.68 -2.31
CA GLN A 93 15.48 -3.74 -1.29
C GLN A 93 15.07 -4.24 0.08
N TRP A 94 15.98 -4.19 1.04
CA TRP A 94 15.72 -4.59 2.42
C TRP A 94 16.12 -3.48 3.37
N ARG A 95 15.22 -3.16 4.30
CA ARG A 95 15.43 -2.16 5.34
C ARG A 95 15.16 -2.79 6.70
N ILE A 96 16.05 -2.55 7.64
CA ILE A 96 15.92 -2.98 9.03
C ILE A 96 15.76 -1.73 9.88
N PHE A 97 14.72 -1.71 10.71
CA PHE A 97 14.47 -0.63 11.65
C PHE A 97 14.67 -1.15 13.06
N TYR A 98 15.55 -0.49 13.80
CA TYR A 98 15.79 -0.77 15.21
C TYR A 98 15.49 0.47 16.03
N ASN A 99 14.54 0.36 16.97
CA ASN A 99 14.16 1.46 17.84
C ASN A 99 14.88 1.36 19.19
N ILE A 100 15.64 2.39 19.54
CA ILE A 100 16.37 2.48 20.80
C ILE A 100 15.59 3.42 21.72
N TRP A 101 15.02 2.87 22.78
CA TRP A 101 14.41 3.64 23.86
C TRP A 101 15.44 3.85 24.97
N PHE A 102 15.60 5.08 25.44
CA PHE A 102 16.41 5.47 26.59
C PHE A 102 15.57 6.29 27.57
#